data_AF-A0A382SL08-F1
#
_entry.id   AF-A0A382SL08-F1
#
_cell.length_a   1.000
_cell.length_b   1.000
_cell.length_c   1.000
_cell.angle_alpha   90.00
_cell.angle_beta   90.00
_cell.angle_gamma   90.00
#
_symmetry.space_group_name_H-M   'P 1'
#
loop_
_entity.id
_entity.type
_entity.pdbx_description
1 polymer ?
#
loop_
_entity_poly.entity_id
_entity_poly.type
_entity_poly.pdbx_seq_one_letter_code
_entity_poly.pdbx_strand_id
1 'polypeptide(L)'
;MTDPTVNEKREPFCRAIETTGLMKDLENLKDGELAEYPDLSKTAMGNCGPGGIKCGFLKSARDILFKNKGIEFKAIPNIGLQRMTDEDKMEKSQKTLPSYQRKVRKDMHRLTNIKYDELSTAKQLEWNIQVTAINVLKTVSSGEGVNIITKEIASNSHPDKLALEQTLKLFI
;
A
#
# COMPACT_ATOMS: atom_id res chain seq x y z
N MET A 1 27.30 29.00 -4.77
CA MET A 1 26.86 27.80 -4.05
C MET A 1 25.90 28.26 -2.97
N THR A 2 24.60 28.24 -3.26
CA THR A 2 23.54 28.55 -2.28
C THR A 2 23.02 27.23 -1.76
N ASP A 3 23.31 26.98 -0.49
CA ASP A 3 22.84 25.85 0.29
C ASP A 3 21.29 25.84 0.29
N PRO A 4 20.61 24.75 -0.15
CA PRO A 4 19.15 24.71 -0.08
C PRO A 4 18.73 24.49 1.37
N THR A 5 18.29 25.57 2.03
CA THR A 5 17.62 25.53 3.32
C THR A 5 16.30 24.76 3.22
N VAL A 6 16.34 23.45 3.51
CA VAL A 6 15.15 22.64 3.76
C VAL A 6 15.27 21.99 5.13
N ASN A 7 14.64 22.60 6.15
CA ASN A 7 13.79 21.90 7.11
C ASN A 7 13.18 22.87 8.14
N GLU A 8 12.34 23.78 7.69
CA GLU A 8 11.30 24.27 8.59
C GLU A 8 10.24 23.17 8.64
N LYS A 9 10.20 22.41 9.74
CA LYS A 9 9.07 21.55 10.09
C LYS A 9 7.82 22.40 9.99
N ARG A 10 7.13 22.33 8.85
CA ARG A 10 5.81 22.93 8.67
C ARG A 10 4.99 22.51 9.87
N GLU A 11 4.45 23.50 10.60
CA GLU A 11 3.52 23.21 11.67
C GLU A 11 2.47 22.23 11.13
N PRO A 12 2.21 21.11 11.82
CA PRO A 12 1.26 20.13 11.32
C PRO A 12 -0.07 20.85 11.15
N PHE A 13 -0.54 20.93 9.91
CA PHE A 13 -1.86 21.46 9.58
C PHE A 13 -2.85 20.90 10.59
N CYS A 14 -3.55 21.81 11.29
CA CYS A 14 -4.51 21.42 12.31
C CYS A 14 -5.52 20.45 11.68
N ARG A 15 -5.53 19.21 12.16
CA ARG A 15 -6.41 18.17 11.61
C ARG A 15 -7.85 18.62 11.80
N ALA A 16 -8.68 18.35 10.81
CA ALA A 16 -10.12 18.57 10.91
C ALA A 16 -10.68 17.84 12.15
N ILE A 17 -11.63 18.47 12.84
CA ILE A 17 -12.26 17.92 14.04
C ILE A 17 -12.92 16.58 13.71
N GLU A 18 -13.55 16.48 12.54
CA GLU A 18 -14.18 15.26 12.02
C GLU A 18 -13.17 14.11 11.93
N THR A 19 -12.01 14.35 11.32
CA THR A 19 -10.96 13.32 11.20
C THR A 19 -10.46 12.90 12.58
N THR A 20 -10.30 13.85 13.51
CA THR A 20 -9.82 13.55 14.86
C THR A 20 -10.84 12.73 15.66
N GLY A 21 -12.13 13.04 15.54
CA GLY A 21 -13.21 12.26 16.15
C GLY A 21 -13.28 10.84 15.59
N LEU A 22 -13.32 10.72 14.25
CA LEU A 22 -13.36 9.44 13.57
C LEU A 22 -12.16 8.55 13.90
N MET A 23 -10.97 9.13 14.05
CA MET A 23 -9.78 8.38 14.47
C MET A 23 -9.97 7.76 15.85
N LYS A 24 -10.54 8.49 16.82
CA LYS A 24 -10.77 7.97 18.17
C LYS A 24 -11.76 6.81 18.16
N ASP A 25 -12.86 6.95 17.42
CA ASP A 25 -13.88 5.90 17.31
C ASP A 25 -13.29 4.63 16.67
N LEU A 26 -12.58 4.80 15.55
CA LEU A 26 -12.00 3.68 14.81
C LEU A 26 -10.85 3.00 15.55
N GLU A 27 -10.05 3.75 16.30
CA GLU A 27 -8.92 3.19 17.05
C GLU A 27 -9.36 2.23 18.16
N ASN A 28 -10.51 2.49 18.78
CA ASN A 28 -11.04 1.69 19.89
C ASN A 28 -11.64 0.35 19.44
N LEU A 29 -11.90 0.15 18.15
CA LEU A 29 -12.40 -1.11 17.62
C LEU A 29 -11.35 -2.21 17.80
N LYS A 30 -11.77 -3.39 18.20
CA LYS A 30 -10.94 -4.61 18.18
C LYS A 30 -10.95 -5.24 16.80
N ASP A 31 -10.01 -6.14 16.55
CA ASP A 31 -9.94 -6.88 15.29
C ASP A 31 -11.26 -7.64 15.05
N GLY A 32 -11.80 -7.52 13.84
CA GLY A 32 -13.10 -8.07 13.46
C GLY A 32 -14.32 -7.24 13.91
N GLU A 33 -14.16 -6.20 14.73
CA GLU A 33 -15.30 -5.35 15.11
C GLU A 33 -15.71 -4.39 13.99
N LEU A 34 -17.01 -4.11 13.94
CA LEU A 34 -17.67 -3.29 12.93
C LEU A 34 -18.08 -1.94 13.52
N ALA A 35 -17.72 -0.86 12.83
CA ALA A 35 -18.35 0.44 13.00
C ALA A 35 -19.27 0.73 11.82
N GLU A 36 -20.55 0.97 12.10
CA GLU A 36 -21.54 1.26 11.07
C GLU A 36 -21.46 2.71 10.58
N TYR A 37 -21.77 2.94 9.30
CA TYR A 37 -21.76 4.28 8.72
C TYR A 37 -22.67 5.30 9.42
N PRO A 38 -23.86 4.95 9.94
CA PRO A 38 -24.69 5.89 10.70
C PRO A 38 -23.96 6.46 11.92
N ASP A 39 -23.25 5.63 12.67
CA ASP A 39 -22.53 6.09 13.87
C ASP A 39 -21.29 6.90 13.51
N LEU A 40 -20.51 6.44 12.52
CA LEU A 40 -19.40 7.21 12.00
C LEU A 40 -19.86 8.56 11.42
N SER A 41 -21.04 8.62 10.80
CA SER A 41 -21.58 9.87 10.25
C SER A 41 -22.04 10.84 11.33
N LYS A 42 -22.46 10.36 12.51
CA LYS A 42 -22.72 11.22 13.68
C LYS A 42 -21.42 11.89 14.12
N THR A 43 -20.33 11.13 14.27
CA THR A 43 -19.01 11.65 14.65
C THR A 43 -18.45 12.60 13.60
N ALA A 44 -18.63 12.29 12.31
CA ALA A 44 -18.20 13.13 11.21
C ALA A 44 -19.08 14.38 11.00
N MET A 45 -20.15 14.55 11.78
CA MET A 45 -21.14 15.61 11.62
C MET A 45 -21.66 15.71 10.17
N GLY A 46 -21.93 14.56 9.56
CA GLY A 46 -22.40 14.44 8.17
C GLY A 46 -22.11 13.08 7.55
N ASN A 47 -22.76 12.79 6.42
CA ASN A 47 -22.65 11.49 5.75
C ASN A 47 -21.20 11.21 5.33
N CYS A 48 -20.60 10.21 5.98
CA CYS A 48 -19.23 9.75 5.71
C CYS A 48 -19.17 8.44 4.92
N GLY A 49 -20.31 7.86 4.56
CA GLY A 49 -20.40 6.67 3.74
C GLY A 49 -19.94 6.90 2.29
N PRO A 50 -19.91 5.84 1.46
CA PRO A 50 -19.52 5.94 0.06
C PRO A 50 -20.34 7.01 -0.68
N GLY A 51 -19.65 7.95 -1.35
CA GLY A 51 -20.29 9.07 -2.04
C GLY A 51 -20.76 10.23 -1.14
N GLY A 52 -20.66 10.09 0.19
CA GLY A 52 -21.03 11.14 1.14
C GLY A 52 -20.02 12.30 1.18
N ILE A 53 -20.50 13.50 1.50
CA ILE A 53 -19.68 14.72 1.55
C ILE A 53 -18.52 14.65 2.56
N LYS A 54 -18.68 13.85 3.64
CA LYS A 54 -17.65 13.66 4.67
C LYS A 54 -16.77 12.42 4.43
N CYS A 55 -16.96 11.70 3.32
CA CYS A 55 -16.19 10.49 3.00
C CYS A 55 -14.67 10.73 2.98
N GLY A 56 -14.23 11.92 2.53
CA GLY A 56 -12.82 12.30 2.55
C GLY A 56 -12.19 12.32 3.94
N PHE A 57 -12.93 12.74 4.98
CA PHE A 57 -12.44 12.76 6.36
C PHE A 57 -12.30 11.36 6.94
N LEU A 58 -13.25 10.46 6.62
CA LEU A 58 -13.19 9.05 7.00
C LEU A 58 -12.02 8.33 6.33
N LYS A 59 -11.79 8.58 5.03
CA LYS A 59 -10.61 8.08 4.32
C LYS A 59 -9.33 8.54 5.01
N SER A 60 -9.24 9.84 5.32
CA SER A 60 -8.06 10.42 5.97
C SER A 60 -7.81 9.80 7.35
N ALA A 61 -8.85 9.59 8.15
CA ALA A 61 -8.74 8.94 9.46
C ALA A 61 -8.15 7.52 9.34
N ARG A 62 -8.66 6.72 8.39
CA ARG A 62 -8.15 5.37 8.12
C ARG A 62 -6.70 5.37 7.66
N ASP A 63 -6.34 6.25 6.72
CA ASP A 63 -4.99 6.34 6.17
C ASP A 63 -3.98 6.73 7.26
N ILE A 64 -4.36 7.63 8.17
CA ILE A 64 -3.53 8.03 9.31
C ILE A 64 -3.37 6.87 10.31
N LEU A 65 -4.44 6.15 10.65
CA LEU A 65 -4.38 5.01 11.56
C LEU A 65 -3.53 3.87 10.98
N PHE A 66 -3.65 3.61 9.68
CA PHE A 66 -2.80 2.63 8.99
C PHE A 66 -1.33 3.04 9.06
N LYS A 67 -1.00 4.28 8.67
CA LYS A 67 0.39 4.77 8.64
C LYS A 67 1.04 4.79 10.02
N ASN A 68 0.32 5.19 11.05
CA ASN A 68 0.90 5.44 12.37
C ASN A 68 0.80 4.23 13.32
N LYS A 69 -0.22 3.37 13.14
CA LYS A 69 -0.54 2.30 14.10
C LYS A 69 -0.73 0.92 13.44
N GLY A 70 -0.64 0.83 12.11
CA GLY A 70 -0.88 -0.42 11.39
C GLY A 70 -2.34 -0.93 11.47
N ILE A 71 -3.27 -0.08 11.92
CA ILE A 71 -4.70 -0.43 12.01
C ILE A 71 -5.32 -0.24 10.63
N GLU A 72 -5.91 -1.30 10.10
CA GLU A 72 -6.51 -1.31 8.77
C GLU A 72 -7.97 -1.73 8.82
N PHE A 73 -8.77 -1.23 7.88
CA PHE A 73 -10.20 -1.48 7.82
C PHE A 73 -10.61 -1.95 6.43
N LYS A 74 -11.48 -2.96 6.38
CA LYS A 74 -12.20 -3.37 5.17
C LYS A 74 -13.60 -2.76 5.18
N ALA A 75 -14.04 -2.30 4.02
CA ALA A 75 -15.38 -1.75 3.87
C ALA A 75 -16.39 -2.88 3.66
N ILE A 76 -17.43 -2.90 4.48
CA ILE A 76 -18.60 -3.75 4.26
C ILE A 76 -19.63 -2.89 3.50
N PRO A 77 -19.98 -3.24 2.25
CA PRO A 77 -20.89 -2.45 1.43
C PRO A 77 -22.18 -2.12 2.15
N ASN A 78 -22.59 -0.85 2.11
CA ASN A 78 -23.82 -0.30 2.73
C ASN A 78 -23.96 -0.48 4.25
N ILE A 79 -22.94 -1.03 4.93
CA ILE A 79 -22.99 -1.30 6.38
C ILE A 79 -22.00 -0.40 7.11
N GLY A 80 -20.70 -0.54 6.83
CA GLY A 80 -19.70 0.17 7.61
C GLY A 80 -18.26 -0.24 7.32
N LEU A 81 -17.41 -0.06 8.33
CA LEU A 81 -16.00 -0.44 8.33
C LEU A 81 -15.74 -1.49 9.40
N GLN A 82 -15.16 -2.60 9.00
CA GLN A 82 -14.69 -3.63 9.92
C GLN A 82 -13.18 -3.53 10.07
N ARG A 83 -12.68 -3.54 11.31
CA ARG A 83 -11.24 -3.62 11.57
C ARG A 83 -10.73 -4.97 11.10
N MET A 84 -9.69 -4.95 10.27
CA MET A 84 -9.12 -6.16 9.67
C MET A 84 -8.33 -6.94 10.71
N THR A 85 -8.56 -8.25 10.78
CA THR A 85 -7.67 -9.19 11.48
C THR A 85 -6.36 -9.36 10.71
N ASP A 86 -5.38 -10.05 11.29
CA ASP A 86 -4.14 -10.34 10.58
C ASP A 86 -4.36 -11.31 9.40
N GLU A 87 -5.31 -12.24 9.51
CA GLU A 87 -5.72 -13.10 8.39
C GLU A 87 -6.33 -12.28 7.25
N ASP A 88 -7.17 -11.29 7.56
CA ASP A 88 -7.73 -10.38 6.56
C ASP A 88 -6.61 -9.60 5.83
N LYS A 89 -5.60 -9.13 6.57
CA LYS A 89 -4.44 -8.40 6.00
C LYS A 89 -3.64 -9.31 5.09
N MET A 90 -3.40 -10.56 5.51
CA MET A 90 -2.72 -11.57 4.70
C MET A 90 -3.48 -11.89 3.41
N GLU A 91 -4.79 -12.13 3.51
CA GLU A 91 -5.63 -12.41 2.34
C GLU A 91 -5.65 -11.21 1.37
N LYS A 92 -5.76 -9.99 1.90
CA LYS A 92 -5.69 -8.77 1.10
C LYS A 92 -4.35 -8.65 0.38
N SER A 93 -3.24 -8.91 1.07
CA SER A 93 -1.89 -8.88 0.48
C SER A 93 -1.79 -9.84 -0.70
N GLN A 94 -2.24 -11.09 -0.53
CA GLN A 94 -2.28 -12.09 -1.60
C GLN A 94 -3.11 -11.63 -2.81
N LYS A 95 -4.28 -11.02 -2.57
CA LYS A 95 -5.15 -10.50 -3.65
C LYS A 95 -4.55 -9.28 -4.36
N THR A 96 -3.67 -8.51 -3.71
CA THR A 96 -3.05 -7.32 -4.33
C THR A 96 -1.86 -7.64 -5.23
N LEU A 97 -1.15 -8.74 -4.99
CA LEU A 97 0.06 -9.10 -5.74
C LEU A 97 -0.16 -9.20 -7.28
N PRO A 98 -1.25 -9.83 -7.79
CA PRO A 98 -1.55 -9.83 -9.22
C PRO A 98 -1.78 -8.43 -9.81
N SER A 99 -2.30 -7.47 -9.02
CA SER A 99 -2.49 -6.08 -9.46
C SER A 99 -1.15 -5.39 -9.66
N TYR A 100 -0.18 -5.61 -8.76
CA TYR A 100 1.18 -5.10 -8.93
C TYR A 100 1.87 -5.70 -10.15
N GLN A 101 1.75 -7.01 -10.37
CA GLN A 101 2.28 -7.66 -11.58
C GLN A 101 1.74 -7.01 -12.86
N ARG A 102 0.42 -6.74 -12.93
CA ARG A 102 -0.19 -6.09 -14.10
C ARG A 102 0.37 -4.69 -14.33
N LYS A 103 0.53 -3.90 -13.25
CA LYS A 103 1.12 -2.55 -13.34
C LYS A 103 2.57 -2.61 -13.81
N VAL A 104 3.38 -3.47 -13.20
CA VAL A 104 4.79 -3.69 -13.57
C VAL A 104 4.92 -4.11 -15.04
N ARG A 105 4.10 -5.04 -15.53
CA ARG A 105 4.09 -5.43 -16.96
C ARG A 105 3.74 -4.27 -17.88
N LYS A 106 2.73 -3.48 -17.52
CA LYS A 106 2.32 -2.30 -18.29
C LYS A 106 3.42 -1.25 -18.34
N ASP A 107 4.08 -0.99 -17.22
CA ASP A 107 5.14 0.01 -17.14
C ASP A 107 6.40 -0.46 -17.86
N MET A 108 6.76 -1.75 -17.75
CA MET A 108 7.83 -2.34 -18.55
C MET A 108 7.55 -2.22 -20.05
N HIS A 109 6.34 -2.55 -20.51
CA HIS A 109 5.96 -2.37 -21.91
C HIS A 109 6.08 -0.91 -22.38
N ARG A 110 5.72 0.04 -21.51
CA ARG A 110 5.91 1.47 -21.81
C ARG A 110 7.39 1.79 -21.99
N LEU A 111 8.26 1.35 -21.07
CA LEU A 111 9.69 1.65 -21.12
C LEU A 111 10.38 1.00 -22.32
N THR A 112 10.05 -0.24 -22.65
CA THR A 112 10.67 -0.96 -23.79
C THR A 112 10.30 -0.38 -25.15
N ASN A 113 9.19 0.37 -25.24
CA ASN A 113 8.76 1.03 -26.47
C ASN A 113 9.31 2.46 -26.62
N ILE A 114 10.08 2.96 -25.65
CA ILE A 114 10.75 4.25 -25.79
C ILE A 114 11.94 4.09 -26.74
N LYS A 115 12.06 4.99 -27.71
CA LYS A 115 13.23 5.09 -28.57
C LYS A 115 14.42 5.65 -27.79
N TYR A 116 15.15 4.76 -27.14
CA TYR A 116 16.24 5.10 -26.21
C TYR A 116 17.31 6.03 -26.83
N ASP A 117 17.67 5.78 -28.08
CA ASP A 117 18.71 6.54 -28.78
C ASP A 117 18.28 7.97 -29.14
N GLU A 118 16.97 8.25 -29.13
CA GLU A 118 16.42 9.60 -29.36
C GLU A 118 16.29 10.41 -28.04
N LEU A 119 16.61 9.81 -26.89
CA LEU A 119 16.57 10.49 -25.59
C LEU A 119 17.86 11.31 -25.34
N SER A 120 17.73 12.37 -24.55
CA SER A 120 18.89 13.05 -23.98
C SER A 120 19.64 12.12 -23.01
N THR A 121 20.94 12.35 -22.83
CA THR A 121 21.79 11.54 -21.91
C THR A 121 21.23 11.48 -20.49
N ALA A 122 20.65 12.57 -19.99
CA ALA A 122 19.98 12.60 -18.68
C ALA A 122 18.75 11.67 -18.63
N LYS A 123 17.95 11.65 -19.69
CA LYS A 123 16.76 10.77 -19.79
C LYS A 123 17.11 9.32 -20.06
N GLN A 124 18.22 9.05 -20.74
CA GLN A 124 18.77 7.69 -20.87
C GLN A 124 19.17 7.13 -19.49
N LEU A 125 19.81 7.93 -18.65
CA LEU A 125 20.14 7.53 -17.28
C LEU A 125 18.87 7.25 -16.45
N GLU A 126 17.88 8.14 -16.49
CA GLU A 126 16.59 7.91 -15.81
C GLU A 126 15.91 6.63 -16.31
N TRP A 127 15.92 6.38 -17.63
CA TRP A 127 15.37 5.18 -18.23
C TRP A 127 16.08 3.91 -17.72
N ASN A 128 17.42 3.91 -17.69
CA ASN A 128 18.21 2.78 -17.20
C ASN A 128 17.89 2.45 -15.73
N ILE A 129 17.77 3.48 -14.89
CA ILE A 129 17.38 3.33 -13.48
C ILE A 129 15.97 2.73 -13.38
N GLN A 130 15.01 3.28 -14.14
CA GLN A 130 13.62 2.81 -14.10
C GLN A 130 13.47 1.37 -14.61
N VAL A 131 14.10 1.02 -15.73
CA VAL A 131 14.06 -0.35 -16.28
C VAL A 131 14.65 -1.35 -15.29
N THR A 132 15.76 -1.01 -14.65
CA THR A 132 16.40 -1.86 -13.63
C THR A 132 15.44 -2.10 -12.46
N ALA A 133 14.87 -1.04 -11.88
CA ALA A 133 13.95 -1.15 -10.76
C ALA A 133 12.68 -1.96 -11.12
N ILE A 134 12.11 -1.74 -12.31
CA ILE A 134 10.90 -2.45 -12.76
C ILE A 134 11.21 -3.92 -13.08
N ASN A 135 12.39 -4.23 -13.63
CA ASN A 135 12.80 -5.62 -13.83
C ASN A 135 12.94 -6.37 -12.51
N VAL A 136 13.52 -5.75 -11.48
CA VAL A 136 13.59 -6.32 -10.13
C VAL A 136 12.19 -6.63 -9.61
N LEU A 137 11.27 -5.66 -9.69
CA LEU A 137 9.87 -5.84 -9.29
C LEU A 137 9.18 -6.95 -10.09
N LYS A 138 9.44 -7.05 -11.39
CA LYS A 138 8.87 -8.09 -12.27
C LYS A 138 9.33 -9.48 -11.84
N THR A 139 10.60 -9.65 -11.51
CA THR A 139 11.17 -10.92 -11.07
C THR A 139 10.58 -11.38 -9.74
N VAL A 140 10.61 -10.53 -8.70
CA VAL A 140 10.12 -10.90 -7.36
C VAL A 140 8.61 -11.04 -7.29
N SER A 141 7.88 -10.28 -8.10
CA SER A 141 6.43 -10.40 -8.14
C SER A 141 5.97 -11.51 -9.06
N SER A 142 6.85 -12.18 -9.82
CA SER A 142 6.43 -13.21 -10.78
C SER A 142 5.78 -14.41 -10.08
N GLY A 143 4.73 -14.97 -10.69
CA GLY A 143 4.09 -16.18 -10.15
C GLY A 143 5.06 -17.36 -10.04
N GLU A 144 6.03 -17.45 -10.95
CA GLU A 144 7.09 -18.47 -10.90
C GLU A 144 8.03 -18.27 -9.71
N GLY A 145 8.53 -17.05 -9.48
CA GLY A 145 9.36 -16.75 -8.31
C GLY A 145 8.63 -17.01 -6.99
N VAL A 146 7.37 -16.60 -6.90
CA VAL A 146 6.51 -16.89 -5.73
C VAL A 146 6.31 -18.40 -5.55
N ASN A 147 6.10 -19.15 -6.63
CA ASN A 147 5.94 -20.61 -6.56
C ASN A 147 7.23 -21.32 -6.12
N ILE A 148 8.40 -20.88 -6.60
CA ILE A 148 9.70 -21.41 -6.19
C ILE A 148 9.89 -21.19 -4.68
N ILE A 149 9.69 -19.96 -4.22
CA ILE A 149 9.82 -19.60 -2.80
C ILE A 149 8.82 -20.40 -1.95
N THR A 150 7.56 -20.51 -2.40
CA THR A 150 6.51 -21.23 -1.66
C THR A 150 6.83 -22.72 -1.51
N LYS A 151 7.27 -23.38 -2.60
CA LYS A 151 7.64 -24.80 -2.57
C LYS A 151 8.81 -25.07 -1.63
N GLU A 152 9.81 -24.19 -1.64
CA GLU A 152 10.99 -24.36 -0.82
C GLU A 152 10.72 -24.08 0.67
N ILE A 153 9.86 -23.11 0.97
CA ILE A 153 9.42 -22.83 2.35
C ILE A 153 8.59 -24.00 2.89
N ALA A 154 7.67 -24.54 2.07
CA ALA A 154 6.78 -25.63 2.49
C ALA A 154 7.50 -26.96 2.76
N SER A 155 8.69 -27.16 2.18
CA SER A 155 9.48 -28.40 2.31
C SER A 155 10.55 -28.33 3.41
N ASN A 156 10.67 -27.22 4.16
CA ASN A 156 11.80 -26.98 5.06
C ASN A 156 11.40 -26.79 6.54
N SER A 157 12.27 -27.25 7.44
CA SER A 157 12.07 -27.21 8.91
C SER A 157 12.30 -25.82 9.53
N HIS A 158 12.95 -24.90 8.80
CA HIS A 158 13.25 -23.53 9.25
C HIS A 158 12.88 -22.49 8.17
N PRO A 159 11.58 -22.18 8.00
CA PRO A 159 11.08 -21.38 6.88
C PRO A 159 11.58 -19.91 6.88
N ASP A 160 11.84 -19.33 8.03
CA ASP A 160 12.12 -17.89 8.17
C ASP A 160 13.50 -17.47 7.61
N LYS A 161 14.51 -18.33 7.72
CA LYS A 161 15.85 -18.07 7.16
C LYS A 161 15.90 -18.30 5.64
N LEU A 162 15.04 -19.17 5.12
CA LEU A 162 15.05 -19.57 3.72
C LEU A 162 14.40 -18.55 2.78
N ALA A 163 13.38 -17.81 3.24
CA ALA A 163 12.66 -16.87 2.39
C ALA A 163 13.59 -15.80 1.78
N LEU A 164 14.52 -15.27 2.57
CA LEU A 164 15.47 -14.24 2.14
C LEU A 164 16.52 -14.82 1.17
N GLU A 165 17.13 -15.96 1.52
CA GLU A 165 18.16 -16.60 0.69
C GLU A 165 17.62 -17.03 -0.68
N GLN A 166 16.41 -17.59 -0.73
CA GLN A 166 15.78 -18.00 -1.99
C GLN A 166 15.33 -16.79 -2.83
N THR A 167 14.92 -15.69 -2.19
CA THR A 167 14.64 -14.43 -2.90
C THR A 167 15.91 -13.89 -3.58
N LEU A 168 17.07 -13.97 -2.94
CA LEU A 168 18.34 -13.53 -3.53
C LEU A 168 18.75 -14.38 -4.75
N LYS A 169 18.46 -15.69 -4.75
CA LYS A 169 18.72 -16.57 -5.90
C LYS A 169 17.90 -16.23 -7.15
N LEU A 170 16.79 -15.49 -7.04
CA LEU A 170 16.04 -15.02 -8.22
C LEU A 170 16.80 -13.96 -9.04
N PHE A 171 17.90 -13.44 -8.50
CA PHE A 171 18.68 -12.36 -9.11
C PHE A 171 20.11 -12.77 -9.52
N ILE A 172 20.49 -14.02 -9.28
CA ILE A 172 21.81 -14.60 -9.59
C ILE A 172 21.63 -15.67 -10.65
#